data_AF-A0A0P4WEV1-F1
#
_entry.id   AF-A0A0P4WEV1-F1
#
_cell.length_a   1.000
_cell.length_b   1.000
_cell.length_c   1.000
_cell.angle_alpha   90.00
_cell.angle_beta   90.00
_cell.angle_gamma   90.00
#
_symmetry.space_group_name_H-M   'P 1'
#
loop_
_entity.id
_entity.type
_entity.pdbx_description
1 polymer ?
#
loop_
_entity_poly.entity_id
_entity_poly.type
_entity_poly.pdbx_seq_one_letter_code
_entity_poly.pdbx_strand_id
1 'polypeptide(L)'
;MKRREEQERRARRGDTDPRYEYIFQVLAACAGIARHQVMDHVFEENLLEEISKFLMPGQYNNMVWFYQECEESPDEKATHEEEEEADAKSPTSPLLSQPSSGQSRRNSVVSGPTEQQHSRRNSTATQHTEDGEAEQQEPGKRMRLFVGNPRTTPLRGVCVCMTRTNPQRSVTEENVHREVNFMLLRASDDPSVLLRSVNRLLGRVFVPAVRTNPSDLDSAPGSGSARDHLLAGLRSFASSLHVSESILEERVVLAKAEEGAGEVRGLTEAQAALTQPDQVAAVERSVVTWLKQIESVLIEMEQLRQETDDAGPQDELEYWKRRMAKFKFLAEQMDSPQVRNE
;
A
#
# COMPACT_ATOMS: atom_id res chain seq x y z
N MET A 1 -19.99 -15.90 15.35
CA MET A 1 -19.60 -17.18 14.73
C MET A 1 -20.60 -17.63 13.68
N LYS A 2 -21.67 -18.39 13.98
CA LYS A 2 -22.54 -18.98 12.93
C LYS A 2 -23.08 -18.01 11.86
N ARG A 3 -23.53 -16.81 12.25
CA ARG A 3 -24.03 -15.80 11.28
C ARG A 3 -22.91 -15.16 10.44
N ARG A 4 -21.68 -15.11 10.97
CA ARG A 4 -20.49 -14.57 10.30
C ARG A 4 -19.94 -15.56 9.30
N GLU A 5 -19.68 -16.79 9.73
CA GLU A 5 -19.24 -17.89 8.86
C GLU A 5 -20.23 -18.12 7.72
N GLU A 6 -21.54 -17.98 7.98
CA GLU A 6 -22.56 -18.08 6.95
C GLU A 6 -22.50 -16.93 5.94
N GLN A 7 -22.22 -15.69 6.37
CA GLN A 7 -22.05 -14.54 5.48
C GLN A 7 -20.77 -14.65 4.64
N GLU A 8 -19.66 -15.08 5.24
CA GLU A 8 -18.41 -15.37 4.52
C GLU A 8 -18.61 -16.47 3.48
N ARG A 9 -19.29 -17.56 3.85
CA ARG A 9 -19.59 -18.67 2.93
C ARG A 9 -20.55 -18.27 1.82
N ARG A 10 -21.49 -17.34 2.07
CA ARG A 10 -22.41 -16.79 1.06
C ARG A 10 -21.69 -15.86 0.09
N ALA A 11 -20.81 -14.99 0.61
CA ALA A 11 -20.00 -14.11 -0.21
C ALA A 11 -19.05 -14.90 -1.14
N ARG A 12 -18.41 -15.96 -0.63
CA ARG A 12 -17.60 -16.90 -1.46
C ARG A 12 -18.43 -17.65 -2.52
N ARG A 13 -19.77 -17.69 -2.39
CA ARG A 13 -20.71 -18.30 -3.35
C ARG A 13 -21.34 -17.29 -4.31
N GLY A 14 -20.98 -16.01 -4.21
CA GLY A 14 -21.55 -14.92 -5.04
C GLY A 14 -22.89 -14.36 -4.54
N ASP A 15 -23.31 -14.71 -3.32
CA ASP A 15 -24.50 -14.16 -2.64
C ASP A 15 -24.06 -13.12 -1.59
N THR A 16 -23.32 -12.12 -2.05
CA THR A 16 -22.80 -11.03 -1.23
C THR A 16 -23.80 -9.87 -1.21
N ASP A 17 -23.98 -9.23 -0.04
CA ASP A 17 -24.76 -7.99 0.07
C ASP A 17 -24.27 -6.95 -0.97
N PRO A 18 -25.17 -6.38 -1.80
CA PRO A 18 -24.80 -5.41 -2.84
C PRO A 18 -24.00 -4.21 -2.32
N ARG A 19 -24.17 -3.84 -1.04
CA ARG A 19 -23.39 -2.76 -0.41
C ARG A 19 -21.93 -3.15 -0.22
N TYR A 20 -21.66 -4.40 0.17
CA TYR A 20 -20.29 -4.90 0.30
C TYR A 20 -19.65 -5.04 -1.08
N GLU A 21 -20.40 -5.52 -2.08
CA GLU A 21 -19.90 -5.60 -3.46
C GLU A 21 -19.47 -4.23 -4.01
N TYR A 22 -20.28 -3.19 -3.76
CA TYR A 22 -19.90 -1.83 -4.13
C TYR A 22 -18.57 -1.40 -3.45
N ILE A 23 -18.42 -1.66 -2.15
CA ILE A 23 -17.19 -1.32 -1.42
C ILE A 23 -16.00 -2.10 -1.95
N PHE A 24 -16.13 -3.41 -2.16
CA PHE A 24 -15.06 -4.25 -2.68
C PHE A 24 -14.64 -3.83 -4.08
N GLN A 25 -15.59 -3.44 -4.92
CA GLN A 25 -15.31 -2.94 -6.27
C GLN A 25 -14.51 -1.62 -6.21
N VAL A 26 -14.87 -0.68 -5.35
CA VAL A 26 -14.15 0.59 -5.21
C VAL A 26 -12.77 0.37 -4.59
N LEU A 27 -12.65 -0.46 -3.55
CA LEU A 27 -11.36 -0.82 -2.94
C LEU A 27 -10.43 -1.49 -3.95
N ALA A 28 -10.94 -2.43 -4.75
CA ALA A 28 -10.19 -3.08 -5.82
C ALA A 28 -9.66 -2.06 -6.84
N ALA A 29 -10.50 -1.12 -7.28
CA ALA A 29 -10.09 -0.06 -8.21
C ALA A 29 -9.05 0.90 -7.61
N CYS A 30 -9.18 1.25 -6.33
CA CYS A 30 -8.25 2.14 -5.64
C CYS A 30 -6.88 1.49 -5.40
N ALA A 31 -6.88 0.25 -4.87
CA ALA A 31 -5.68 -0.52 -4.57
C ALA A 31 -5.00 -1.09 -5.82
N GLY A 32 -5.74 -1.24 -6.94
CA GLY A 32 -5.21 -1.80 -8.18
C GLY A 32 -5.11 -3.33 -8.16
N ILE A 33 -5.93 -3.99 -7.35
CA ILE A 33 -5.97 -5.46 -7.21
C ILE A 33 -7.30 -6.03 -7.69
N ALA A 34 -7.34 -7.34 -7.95
CA ALA A 34 -8.58 -8.00 -8.34
C ALA A 34 -9.57 -8.06 -7.16
N ARG A 35 -10.87 -7.98 -7.46
CA ARG A 35 -11.93 -8.03 -6.44
C ARG A 35 -11.86 -9.28 -5.56
N HIS A 36 -11.48 -10.43 -6.11
CA HIS A 36 -11.33 -11.65 -5.30
C HIS A 36 -10.22 -11.51 -4.26
N GLN A 37 -9.11 -10.85 -4.59
CA GLN A 37 -8.03 -10.59 -3.63
C GLN A 37 -8.47 -9.66 -2.49
N VAL A 38 -9.32 -8.66 -2.80
CA VAL A 38 -9.96 -7.84 -1.76
C VAL A 38 -10.80 -8.71 -0.83
N MET A 39 -11.62 -9.60 -1.39
CA MET A 39 -12.45 -10.51 -0.58
C MET A 39 -11.60 -11.44 0.29
N ASP A 40 -10.53 -12.00 -0.28
CA ASP A 40 -9.60 -12.88 0.43
C ASP A 40 -9.01 -12.16 1.65
N HIS A 41 -8.46 -10.96 1.48
CA HIS A 41 -7.94 -10.16 2.60
C HIS A 41 -9.02 -9.77 3.62
N VAL A 42 -10.22 -9.40 3.16
CA VAL A 42 -11.33 -9.04 4.07
C VAL A 42 -11.76 -10.23 4.93
N PHE A 43 -11.69 -11.45 4.39
CA PHE A 43 -12.00 -12.67 5.14
C PHE A 43 -10.85 -13.11 6.02
N GLU A 44 -9.61 -13.08 5.54
CA GLU A 44 -8.40 -13.35 6.33
C GLU A 44 -8.35 -12.47 7.58
N GLU A 45 -8.62 -11.17 7.44
CA GLU A 45 -8.57 -10.21 8.54
C GLU A 45 -9.89 -10.02 9.29
N ASN A 46 -10.92 -10.80 8.95
CA ASN A 46 -12.23 -10.76 9.61
C ASN A 46 -12.91 -9.39 9.59
N LEU A 47 -12.68 -8.60 8.53
CA LEU A 47 -13.11 -7.20 8.42
C LEU A 47 -14.58 -7.03 8.01
N LEU A 48 -15.28 -8.13 7.69
CA LEU A 48 -16.68 -8.08 7.27
C LEU A 48 -17.60 -7.49 8.35
N GLU A 49 -17.34 -7.81 9.63
CA GLU A 49 -18.09 -7.23 10.75
C GLU A 49 -17.82 -5.72 10.90
N GLU A 50 -16.58 -5.28 10.66
CA GLU A 50 -16.19 -3.86 10.72
C GLU A 50 -16.84 -3.05 9.59
N ILE A 51 -16.85 -3.59 8.36
CA ILE A 51 -17.61 -3.00 7.24
C ILE A 51 -19.09 -2.94 7.60
N SER A 52 -19.65 -4.01 8.18
CA SER A 52 -21.05 -4.01 8.59
C SER A 52 -21.35 -2.91 9.61
N LYS A 53 -20.49 -2.74 10.63
CA LYS A 53 -20.63 -1.66 11.61
C LYS A 53 -20.53 -0.29 10.94
N PHE A 54 -19.59 -0.11 10.00
CA PHE A 54 -19.45 1.14 9.26
C PHE A 54 -20.73 1.55 8.53
N LEU A 55 -21.48 0.59 7.97
CA LEU A 55 -22.74 0.85 7.27
C LEU A 55 -23.94 1.12 8.20
N MET A 56 -23.81 0.87 9.51
CA MET A 56 -24.87 1.08 10.49
C MET A 56 -24.88 2.51 11.03
N PRO A 57 -26.07 3.09 11.31
CA PRO A 57 -26.19 4.40 11.95
C PRO A 57 -25.38 4.54 13.26
N GLY A 58 -24.63 5.62 13.38
CA GLY A 58 -23.99 6.06 14.62
C GLY A 58 -22.82 5.19 15.12
N GLN A 59 -22.38 4.19 14.36
CA GLN A 59 -21.28 3.31 14.75
C GLN A 59 -19.91 3.90 14.35
N TYR A 60 -19.62 3.96 13.04
CA TYR A 60 -18.38 4.55 12.51
C TYR A 60 -18.65 5.70 11.54
N ASN A 61 -17.79 6.72 11.61
CA ASN A 61 -17.82 7.88 10.72
C ASN A 61 -16.84 7.71 9.56
N ASN A 62 -15.73 7.03 9.81
CA ASN A 62 -14.67 6.77 8.87
C ASN A 62 -14.05 5.38 9.08
N MET A 63 -13.39 4.88 8.04
CA MET A 63 -12.59 3.67 8.06
C MET A 63 -11.43 3.84 7.09
N VAL A 64 -10.21 3.52 7.52
CA VAL A 64 -9.00 3.77 6.71
C VAL A 64 -8.36 2.45 6.36
N TRP A 65 -8.30 2.18 5.06
CA TRP A 65 -7.70 0.99 4.49
C TRP A 65 -6.29 1.27 4.00
N PHE A 66 -5.42 0.29 4.17
CA PHE A 66 -4.06 0.30 3.67
C PHE A 66 -3.86 -0.91 2.77
N TYR A 67 -3.26 -0.70 1.60
CA TYR A 67 -2.74 -1.77 0.76
C TYR A 67 -1.26 -1.52 0.54
N GLN A 68 -0.43 -2.24 1.28
CA GLN A 68 1.02 -2.08 1.31
C GLN A 68 1.69 -3.32 1.87
N GLU A 69 3.01 -3.41 1.72
CA GLU A 69 3.81 -4.48 2.32
C GLU A 69 3.70 -4.43 3.84
N CYS A 70 3.37 -5.58 4.43
CA CYS A 70 3.45 -5.82 5.87
C CYS A 70 4.56 -6.83 6.15
N GLU A 71 5.34 -6.52 7.18
CA GLU A 71 6.24 -7.50 7.80
C GLU A 71 5.41 -8.38 8.73
N GLU A 72 5.36 -9.68 8.45
CA GLU A 72 4.74 -10.65 9.35
C GLU A 72 5.64 -10.78 10.59
N SER A 73 5.07 -10.48 11.76
CA SER A 73 5.76 -10.76 13.01
C SER A 73 5.93 -12.28 13.17
N PRO A 74 7.04 -12.77 13.77
CA PRO A 74 7.28 -14.20 13.94
C PRO A 74 6.17 -14.94 14.72
N ASP A 75 5.37 -14.22 15.51
CA ASP A 75 4.21 -14.77 16.23
C ASP A 75 3.00 -15.04 15.31
N GLU A 76 2.80 -14.26 14.24
CA GLU A 76 1.72 -14.47 13.25
C GLU A 76 2.02 -15.69 12.34
N LYS A 77 3.30 -15.99 12.11
CA LYS A 77 3.75 -17.16 11.34
C LYS A 77 3.40 -18.48 12.05
N ALA A 78 3.59 -18.54 13.38
CA ALA A 78 3.30 -19.74 14.15
C ALA A 78 1.80 -20.10 14.13
N THR A 79 0.91 -19.11 14.20
CA THR A 79 -0.54 -19.36 14.11
C THR A 79 -1.01 -19.76 12.72
N HIS A 80 -0.41 -19.22 11.65
CA HIS A 80 -0.76 -19.61 10.28
C HIS A 80 -0.25 -21.01 9.92
N GLU A 81 0.96 -21.38 10.36
CA GLU A 81 1.49 -22.74 10.15
C GLU A 81 0.70 -23.80 10.95
N GLU A 82 0.26 -23.49 12.18
CA GLU A 82 -0.57 -24.38 12.99
C GLU A 82 -1.99 -24.59 12.42
N GLU A 83 -2.62 -23.55 11.85
CA GLU A 83 -3.93 -23.66 11.21
C GLU A 83 -3.87 -24.46 9.88
N GLU A 84 -2.80 -24.30 9.10
CA GLU A 84 -2.61 -25.02 7.84
C GLU A 84 -2.28 -26.51 8.06
N GLU A 85 -1.53 -26.84 9.13
CA GLU A 85 -1.25 -28.23 9.51
C GLU A 85 -2.48 -28.94 10.13
N ALA A 86 -3.37 -28.19 10.78
CA ALA A 86 -4.61 -28.70 11.35
C ALA A 86 -5.64 -29.10 10.29
N ASP A 87 -5.73 -28.36 9.18
CA ASP A 87 -6.65 -28.68 8.07
C ASP A 87 -6.16 -29.89 7.23
N ALA A 88 -4.87 -30.20 7.28
CA ALA A 88 -4.27 -31.36 6.61
C ALA A 88 -4.48 -32.71 7.34
N LYS A 89 -4.85 -32.72 8.63
CA LYS A 89 -5.05 -33.95 9.43
C LYS A 89 -6.52 -34.09 9.89
N SER A 90 -7.39 -34.57 9.01
CA SER A 90 -8.72 -35.06 9.41
C SER A 90 -8.64 -36.51 9.93
N PRO A 91 -9.31 -36.87 11.05
CA PRO A 91 -9.15 -38.20 11.65
C PRO A 91 -10.12 -39.23 11.07
N THR A 92 -9.56 -40.34 10.62
CA THR A 92 -10.22 -41.63 10.41
C THR A 92 -10.90 -42.10 11.71
N SER A 93 -12.21 -42.34 11.69
CA SER A 93 -12.97 -42.84 12.86
C SER A 93 -12.85 -44.37 13.03
N PRO A 94 -12.70 -44.90 14.26
CA PRO A 94 -12.82 -46.33 14.55
C PRO A 94 -14.20 -46.74 15.12
N LEU A 95 -14.53 -48.01 14.89
CA LEU A 95 -15.76 -48.76 15.20
C LEU A 95 -15.92 -49.19 16.68
N LEU A 96 -17.18 -49.37 17.14
CA LEU A 96 -17.78 -50.51 17.91
C LEU A 96 -19.18 -50.06 18.46
N SER A 97 -20.25 -50.83 18.69
CA SER A 97 -20.79 -52.16 18.31
C SER A 97 -22.16 -52.38 19.00
N GLN A 98 -23.23 -52.67 18.23
CA GLN A 98 -24.40 -53.60 18.43
C GLN A 98 -25.28 -53.59 19.74
N PRO A 99 -26.52 -54.19 19.81
CA PRO A 99 -27.03 -55.36 19.04
C PRO A 99 -28.54 -55.48 18.63
N SER A 100 -28.75 -56.48 17.76
CA SER A 100 -29.89 -57.43 17.54
C SER A 100 -31.29 -56.96 17.08
N SER A 101 -31.73 -57.42 15.89
CA SER A 101 -32.54 -58.65 15.72
C SER A 101 -33.22 -58.72 14.33
N GLY A 102 -33.38 -59.94 13.81
CA GLY A 102 -34.47 -60.30 12.87
C GLY A 102 -34.13 -60.44 11.37
N GLN A 103 -34.02 -61.69 10.91
CA GLN A 103 -34.62 -62.32 9.70
C GLN A 103 -34.83 -61.47 8.41
N SER A 104 -34.76 -61.93 7.17
CA SER A 104 -34.47 -63.18 6.43
C SER A 104 -34.88 -62.90 4.97
N ARG A 105 -34.27 -63.59 4.00
CA ARG A 105 -34.73 -63.92 2.62
C ARG A 105 -34.33 -63.04 1.41
N ARG A 106 -33.59 -63.72 0.50
CA ARG A 106 -33.78 -63.91 -0.98
C ARG A 106 -33.79 -62.66 -1.88
N ASN A 107 -33.24 -62.61 -3.10
CA ASN A 107 -32.77 -63.65 -4.05
C ASN A 107 -32.03 -62.98 -5.25
N SER A 108 -31.11 -63.74 -5.88
CA SER A 108 -30.77 -63.84 -7.33
C SER A 108 -30.67 -62.59 -8.22
N VAL A 109 -29.50 -62.26 -8.77
CA VAL A 109 -28.91 -62.77 -10.05
C VAL A 109 -29.75 -62.46 -11.30
N VAL A 110 -29.18 -61.67 -12.23
CA VAL A 110 -29.13 -61.97 -13.66
C VAL A 110 -28.04 -61.13 -14.34
N SER A 111 -27.26 -61.80 -15.18
CA SER A 111 -26.17 -61.29 -16.02
C SER A 111 -26.65 -61.06 -17.45
N GLY A 112 -26.00 -60.15 -18.20
CA GLY A 112 -26.09 -60.08 -19.66
C GLY A 112 -25.41 -58.83 -20.26
N PRO A 113 -24.81 -58.89 -21.47
CA PRO A 113 -23.47 -58.35 -21.71
C PRO A 113 -23.35 -57.23 -22.77
N THR A 114 -22.23 -56.51 -22.67
CA THR A 114 -21.31 -55.95 -23.68
C THR A 114 -21.83 -55.39 -25.01
N GLU A 115 -21.46 -54.14 -25.31
CA GLU A 115 -21.00 -53.75 -26.66
C GLU A 115 -19.91 -52.68 -26.60
N GLN A 116 -18.78 -52.99 -27.24
CA GLN A 116 -17.59 -52.15 -27.41
C GLN A 116 -17.71 -51.34 -28.70
N GLN A 117 -17.32 -50.07 -28.68
CA GLN A 117 -16.72 -49.41 -29.86
C GLN A 117 -15.45 -48.65 -29.45
N HIS A 118 -14.32 -49.17 -29.92
CA HIS A 118 -13.03 -48.48 -30.00
C HIS A 118 -12.92 -47.75 -31.34
N SER A 119 -12.44 -46.50 -31.35
CA SER A 119 -11.45 -46.04 -32.35
C SER A 119 -10.79 -44.74 -31.88
N ARG A 120 -9.57 -44.85 -31.31
CA ARG A 120 -8.27 -44.35 -31.80
C ARG A 120 -8.16 -42.80 -31.82
N ARG A 121 -7.50 -42.22 -30.81
CA ARG A 121 -6.04 -41.94 -30.71
C ARG A 121 -5.52 -41.10 -31.87
N ASN A 122 -5.01 -39.92 -31.54
CA ASN A 122 -3.63 -39.57 -31.88
C ASN A 122 -2.97 -38.87 -30.69
N SER A 123 -1.85 -39.45 -30.28
CA SER A 123 -0.87 -38.89 -29.37
C SER A 123 0.25 -38.29 -30.22
N THR A 124 0.71 -37.12 -29.85
CA THR A 124 2.05 -36.63 -30.18
C THR A 124 2.68 -36.15 -28.87
N ALA A 125 3.73 -36.85 -28.47
CA ALA A 125 4.60 -36.52 -27.35
C ALA A 125 5.93 -36.00 -27.93
N THR A 126 6.48 -34.97 -27.30
CA THR A 126 7.89 -34.51 -27.18
C THR A 126 7.82 -32.99 -26.93
N GLN A 127 8.47 -32.34 -25.97
CA GLN A 127 9.67 -32.63 -25.20
C GLN A 127 9.68 -31.80 -23.90
N HIS A 128 10.34 -32.33 -22.87
CA HIS A 128 10.85 -31.59 -21.71
C HIS A 128 12.02 -30.69 -22.11
N THR A 129 12.03 -29.46 -21.59
CA THR A 129 13.15 -28.51 -21.28
C THR A 129 12.45 -27.17 -21.05
N GLU A 130 12.62 -26.36 -20.01
CA GLU A 130 13.67 -26.16 -19.02
C GLU A 130 13.02 -25.48 -17.79
N ASP A 131 13.71 -25.60 -16.67
CA ASP A 131 13.40 -25.04 -15.37
C ASP A 131 13.02 -23.55 -15.43
N GLY A 132 11.75 -23.26 -15.12
CA GLY A 132 11.37 -21.94 -14.63
C GLY A 132 11.68 -21.91 -13.15
N GLU A 133 12.83 -21.35 -12.78
CA GLU A 133 13.12 -20.95 -11.41
C GLU A 133 11.92 -20.14 -10.90
N ALA A 134 11.15 -20.74 -10.00
CA ALA A 134 10.22 -20.00 -9.18
C ALA A 134 11.09 -19.01 -8.39
N GLU A 135 10.99 -17.72 -8.71
CA GLU A 135 11.50 -16.66 -7.86
C GLU A 135 10.94 -16.92 -6.46
N GLN A 136 11.83 -17.41 -5.58
CA GLN A 136 11.55 -17.55 -4.17
C GLN A 136 11.38 -16.14 -3.64
N GLN A 137 10.13 -15.71 -3.50
CA GLN A 137 9.77 -14.51 -2.77
C GLN A 137 10.39 -14.62 -1.36
N GLU A 138 11.23 -13.66 -0.99
CA GLU A 138 11.85 -13.66 0.34
C GLU A 138 10.76 -13.77 1.43
N PRO A 139 10.94 -14.65 2.43
CA PRO A 139 9.90 -15.01 3.39
C PRO A 139 9.71 -13.90 4.45
N GLY A 140 9.07 -12.80 4.07
CA GLY A 140 8.75 -11.74 5.03
C GLY A 140 8.05 -10.48 4.52
N LYS A 141 7.82 -10.30 3.22
CA LYS A 141 7.13 -9.10 2.68
C LYS A 141 6.00 -9.51 1.75
N ARG A 142 4.77 -9.52 2.28
CA ARG A 142 3.55 -9.76 1.49
C ARG A 142 2.71 -8.48 1.46
N MET A 143 2.16 -8.17 0.30
CA MET A 143 1.15 -7.12 0.17
C MET A 143 -0.13 -7.55 0.88
N ARG A 144 -0.63 -6.72 1.80
CA ARG A 144 -1.88 -6.98 2.52
C ARG A 144 -2.83 -5.80 2.42
N LEU A 145 -4.13 -6.08 2.36
CA LEU A 145 -5.19 -5.07 2.45
C LEU A 145 -5.81 -5.13 3.85
N PHE A 146 -5.59 -4.09 4.66
CA PHE A 146 -6.01 -4.08 6.06
C PHE A 146 -6.63 -2.76 6.49
N VAL A 147 -7.41 -2.78 7.58
CA VAL A 147 -7.89 -1.56 8.25
C VAL A 147 -6.89 -1.15 9.32
N GLY A 148 -6.41 0.09 9.26
CA GLY A 148 -5.38 0.61 10.17
C GLY A 148 -5.73 1.96 10.78
N ASN A 149 -5.07 2.31 11.89
CA ASN A 149 -5.16 3.64 12.47
C ASN A 149 -4.19 4.59 11.74
N PRO A 150 -4.67 5.65 11.06
CA PRO A 150 -3.82 6.56 10.28
C PRO A 150 -2.83 7.37 11.13
N ARG A 151 -2.97 7.38 12.46
CA ARG A 151 -2.01 8.06 13.37
C ARG A 151 -0.78 7.22 13.67
N THR A 152 -0.90 5.90 13.58
CA THR A 152 0.15 4.95 13.98
C THR A 152 0.64 4.10 12.81
N THR A 153 -0.15 3.98 11.75
CA THR A 153 0.17 3.18 10.57
C THR A 153 0.90 4.05 9.54
N PRO A 154 2.18 3.81 9.23
CA PRO A 154 2.89 4.57 8.20
C PRO A 154 2.34 4.21 6.82
N LEU A 155 2.15 5.20 5.96
CA LEU A 155 1.73 4.99 4.58
C LEU A 155 2.94 4.66 3.69
N ARG A 156 2.99 3.44 3.17
CA ARG A 156 4.06 2.95 2.27
C ARG A 156 3.57 2.55 0.88
N GLY A 157 2.28 2.26 0.74
CA GLY A 157 1.66 1.95 -0.54
C GLY A 157 0.42 2.81 -0.76
N VAL A 158 -0.75 2.16 -0.77
CA VAL A 158 -2.03 2.82 -1.01
C VAL A 158 -2.79 2.97 0.30
N CYS A 159 -3.43 4.14 0.49
CA CYS A 159 -4.38 4.39 1.55
C CYS A 159 -5.72 4.82 0.96
N VAL A 160 -6.80 4.18 1.41
CA VAL A 160 -8.17 4.51 1.03
C VAL A 160 -8.95 4.89 2.29
N CYS A 161 -9.24 6.18 2.44
CA CYS A 161 -10.09 6.69 3.51
C CYS A 161 -11.55 6.64 3.06
N MET A 162 -12.34 5.80 3.72
CA MET A 162 -13.79 5.74 3.58
C MET A 162 -14.43 6.64 4.63
N THR A 163 -15.33 7.53 4.22
CA THR A 163 -16.06 8.41 5.13
C THR A 163 -17.54 8.45 4.80
N ARG A 164 -18.36 8.72 5.81
CA ARG A 164 -19.81 8.87 5.63
C ARG A 164 -20.21 10.33 5.56
N THR A 165 -21.03 10.67 4.58
CA THR A 165 -21.63 12.00 4.46
C THR A 165 -22.50 12.31 5.69
N ASN A 166 -23.32 11.35 6.12
CA ASN A 166 -24.09 11.41 7.35
C ASN A 166 -23.96 10.11 8.17
N PRO A 167 -23.20 10.12 9.28
CA PRO A 167 -23.02 8.92 10.10
C PRO A 167 -24.30 8.41 10.77
N GLN A 168 -25.33 9.25 10.93
CA GLN A 168 -26.60 8.85 11.55
C GLN A 168 -27.57 8.22 10.55
N ARG A 169 -27.30 8.28 9.25
CA ARG A 169 -28.18 7.76 8.20
C ARG A 169 -27.79 6.34 7.81
N SER A 170 -28.71 5.39 7.83
CA SER A 170 -28.40 4.01 7.41
C SER A 170 -27.94 3.94 5.96
N VAL A 171 -26.92 3.11 5.71
CA VAL A 171 -26.44 2.86 4.35
C VAL A 171 -27.17 1.66 3.75
N THR A 172 -27.93 1.90 2.69
CA THR A 172 -28.74 0.93 1.94
C THR A 172 -28.09 0.67 0.57
N GLU A 173 -28.50 -0.40 -0.10
CA GLU A 173 -28.06 -0.70 -1.48
C GLU A 173 -28.28 0.49 -2.43
N GLU A 174 -29.42 1.16 -2.32
CA GLU A 174 -29.76 2.30 -3.17
C GLU A 174 -28.93 3.56 -2.89
N ASN A 175 -28.41 3.74 -1.67
CA ASN A 175 -27.77 4.99 -1.26
C ASN A 175 -26.26 4.88 -1.02
N VAL A 176 -25.69 3.67 -1.02
CA VAL A 176 -24.27 3.43 -0.69
C VAL A 176 -23.31 4.31 -1.49
N HIS A 177 -23.59 4.51 -2.77
CA HIS A 177 -22.78 5.33 -3.67
C HIS A 177 -22.84 6.85 -3.39
N ARG A 178 -23.81 7.31 -2.60
CA ARG A 178 -23.97 8.72 -2.19
C ARG A 178 -23.55 8.97 -0.75
N GLU A 179 -23.78 7.98 0.11
CA GLU A 179 -23.49 8.09 1.54
C GLU A 179 -22.03 7.77 1.88
N VAL A 180 -21.37 6.94 1.08
CA VAL A 180 -19.97 6.53 1.31
C VAL A 180 -19.05 7.21 0.32
N ASN A 181 -18.14 8.04 0.83
CA ASN A 181 -17.10 8.70 0.06
C ASN A 181 -15.78 7.97 0.23
N PHE A 182 -14.96 7.98 -0.83
CA PHE A 182 -13.65 7.36 -0.84
C PHE A 182 -12.61 8.42 -1.22
N MET A 183 -11.54 8.50 -0.44
CA MET A 183 -10.39 9.32 -0.73
C MET A 183 -9.16 8.44 -0.84
N LEU A 184 -8.46 8.54 -1.97
CA LEU A 184 -7.27 7.77 -2.28
C LEU A 184 -6.02 8.62 -2.07
N LEU A 185 -5.07 8.09 -1.30
CA LEU A 185 -3.72 8.60 -1.17
C LEU A 185 -2.74 7.49 -1.56
N ARG A 186 -1.68 7.86 -2.28
CA ARG A 186 -0.60 6.94 -2.65
C ARG A 186 0.71 7.48 -2.13
N ALA A 187 1.47 6.63 -1.46
CA ALA A 187 2.89 6.81 -1.26
C ALA A 187 3.66 6.07 -2.37
N SER A 188 4.86 6.56 -2.60
CA SER A 188 5.87 5.96 -3.47
C SER A 188 7.23 6.23 -2.84
N ASP A 189 8.28 5.63 -3.40
CA ASP A 189 9.67 5.91 -2.99
C ASP A 189 10.04 7.40 -3.13
N ASP A 190 9.39 8.09 -4.07
CA ASP A 190 9.46 9.55 -4.17
C ASP A 190 8.49 10.21 -3.16
N PRO A 191 8.99 10.87 -2.10
CA PRO A 191 8.17 11.52 -1.09
C PRO A 191 7.43 12.75 -1.62
N SER A 192 7.84 13.34 -2.76
CA SER A 192 7.18 14.48 -3.38
C SER A 192 5.77 14.13 -3.87
N VAL A 193 5.54 12.85 -4.25
CA VAL A 193 4.26 12.37 -4.78
C VAL A 193 3.11 12.55 -3.80
N LEU A 194 3.35 12.29 -2.51
CA LEU A 194 2.31 12.48 -1.49
C LEU A 194 1.96 13.97 -1.34
N LEU A 195 2.97 14.85 -1.23
CA LEU A 195 2.77 16.29 -1.12
C LEU A 195 2.01 16.84 -2.33
N ARG A 196 2.43 16.46 -3.54
CA ARG A 196 1.77 16.79 -4.80
C ARG A 196 0.32 16.35 -4.82
N SER A 197 0.05 15.13 -4.36
CA SER A 197 -1.31 14.55 -4.33
C SER A 197 -2.22 15.31 -3.37
N VAL A 198 -1.74 15.63 -2.17
CA VAL A 198 -2.49 16.43 -1.18
C VAL A 198 -2.71 17.85 -1.70
N ASN A 199 -1.68 18.50 -2.26
CA ASN A 199 -1.79 19.84 -2.83
C ASN A 199 -2.83 19.89 -3.96
N ARG A 200 -2.82 18.91 -4.86
CA ARG A 200 -3.83 18.77 -5.93
C ARG A 200 -5.23 18.56 -5.37
N LEU A 201 -5.38 17.73 -4.34
CA LEU A 201 -6.67 17.48 -3.70
C LEU A 201 -7.25 18.76 -3.08
N LEU A 202 -6.42 19.52 -2.37
CA LEU A 202 -6.80 20.81 -1.81
C LEU A 202 -7.18 21.82 -2.90
N GLY A 203 -6.33 22.00 -3.90
CA GLY A 203 -6.51 23.01 -4.94
C GLY A 203 -7.65 22.71 -5.91
N ARG A 204 -7.87 21.43 -6.27
CA ARG A 204 -8.86 21.02 -7.28
C ARG A 204 -10.21 20.61 -6.71
N VAL A 205 -10.26 20.13 -5.47
CA VAL A 205 -11.51 19.62 -4.87
C VAL A 205 -11.95 20.52 -3.71
N PHE A 206 -11.13 20.66 -2.67
CA PHE A 206 -11.59 21.32 -1.45
C PHE A 206 -11.74 22.84 -1.58
N VAL A 207 -10.78 23.53 -2.18
CA VAL A 207 -10.86 24.98 -2.38
C VAL A 207 -12.08 25.35 -3.25
N PRO A 208 -12.33 24.69 -4.40
CA PRO A 208 -13.56 24.91 -5.16
C PRO A 208 -14.82 24.55 -4.38
N ALA A 209 -14.84 23.43 -3.65
CA ALA A 209 -16.01 23.04 -2.86
C ALA A 209 -16.40 24.08 -1.80
N VAL A 210 -15.42 24.64 -1.07
CA VAL A 210 -15.66 25.72 -0.09
C VAL A 210 -16.07 27.03 -0.77
N ARG A 211 -15.63 27.28 -2.01
CA ARG A 211 -16.06 28.45 -2.79
C ARG A 211 -17.46 28.30 -3.36
N THR A 212 -17.91 27.11 -3.72
CA THR A 212 -19.21 26.96 -4.39
C THR A 212 -20.33 26.67 -3.41
N ASN A 213 -20.05 25.98 -2.30
CA ASN A 213 -21.08 25.63 -1.33
C ASN A 213 -21.42 26.83 -0.43
N PRO A 214 -22.69 27.26 -0.39
CA PRO A 214 -23.12 28.29 0.56
C PRO A 214 -22.87 27.74 1.97
N SER A 215 -22.08 28.46 2.76
CA SER A 215 -21.74 28.02 4.11
C SER A 215 -22.59 28.79 5.11
N ASP A 216 -23.14 28.10 6.11
CA ASP A 216 -23.69 28.73 7.31
C ASP A 216 -22.60 29.46 8.14
N LEU A 217 -21.32 29.32 7.75
CA LEU A 217 -20.17 30.04 8.33
C LEU A 217 -20.31 31.58 8.27
N ASP A 218 -21.19 32.09 7.40
CA ASP A 218 -21.38 33.51 7.18
C ASP A 218 -22.63 34.08 7.90
N SER A 219 -23.27 33.29 8.77
CA SER A 219 -24.50 33.70 9.47
C SER A 219 -24.28 34.71 10.61
N ALA A 220 -23.03 35.07 10.94
CA ALA A 220 -22.70 35.99 12.03
C ALA A 220 -22.28 37.37 11.51
N PRO A 221 -22.99 38.46 11.85
CA PRO A 221 -22.62 39.81 11.41
C PRO A 221 -21.35 40.31 12.11
N GLY A 222 -20.37 40.80 11.33
CA GLY A 222 -19.20 41.54 11.83
C GLY A 222 -17.87 40.78 11.89
N SER A 223 -17.86 39.48 11.62
CA SER A 223 -16.62 38.72 11.35
C SER A 223 -16.35 38.77 9.85
N GLY A 224 -15.12 39.08 9.42
CA GLY A 224 -14.70 38.68 8.08
C GLY A 224 -15.07 37.21 7.89
N SER A 225 -15.79 36.90 6.80
CA SER A 225 -16.43 35.61 6.57
C SER A 225 -15.51 34.48 7.04
N ALA A 226 -15.95 33.62 7.96
CA ALA A 226 -15.11 32.52 8.47
C ALA A 226 -14.63 31.62 7.30
N ARG A 227 -15.39 31.62 6.21
CA ARG A 227 -15.03 31.03 4.93
C ARG A 227 -13.85 31.73 4.25
N ASP A 228 -13.76 33.06 4.28
CA ASP A 228 -12.56 33.77 3.76
C ASP A 228 -11.30 33.42 4.55
N HIS A 229 -11.40 33.31 5.88
CA HIS A 229 -10.30 32.84 6.73
C HIS A 229 -9.90 31.40 6.40
N LEU A 230 -10.87 30.50 6.25
CA LEU A 230 -10.63 29.12 5.83
C LEU A 230 -9.96 29.06 4.44
N LEU A 231 -10.45 29.83 3.48
CA LEU A 231 -9.89 29.88 2.12
C LEU A 231 -8.47 30.45 2.12
N ALA A 232 -8.18 31.47 2.94
CA ALA A 232 -6.83 31.98 3.13
C ALA A 232 -5.91 30.92 3.74
N GLY A 233 -6.38 30.20 4.78
CA GLY A 233 -5.65 29.10 5.40
C GLY A 233 -5.36 27.94 4.44
N LEU A 234 -6.35 27.51 3.65
CA LEU A 234 -6.17 26.46 2.64
C LEU A 234 -5.18 26.86 1.56
N ARG A 235 -5.20 28.13 1.11
CA ARG A 235 -4.22 28.65 0.14
C ARG A 235 -2.80 28.70 0.72
N SER A 236 -2.64 29.18 1.95
CA SER A 236 -1.36 29.22 2.64
C SER A 236 -0.79 27.81 2.87
N PHE A 237 -1.64 26.86 3.24
CA PHE A 237 -1.25 25.46 3.39
C PHE A 237 -0.85 24.83 2.05
N ALA A 238 -1.64 25.04 0.99
CA ALA A 238 -1.31 24.57 -0.36
C ALA A 238 0.02 25.14 -0.87
N SER A 239 0.28 26.43 -0.65
CA SER A 239 1.57 27.07 -0.96
C SER A 239 2.72 26.43 -0.18
N SER A 240 2.52 26.14 1.11
CA SER A 240 3.54 25.49 1.94
C SER A 240 3.86 24.06 1.45
N LEU A 241 2.84 23.31 1.03
CA LEU A 241 3.01 21.99 0.42
C LEU A 241 3.76 22.07 -0.91
N HIS A 242 3.45 23.07 -1.74
CA HIS A 242 4.12 23.28 -3.02
C HIS A 242 5.61 23.61 -2.84
N VAL A 243 5.96 24.52 -1.92
CA VAL A 243 7.37 24.82 -1.62
C VAL A 243 8.09 23.58 -1.09
N SER A 244 7.43 22.79 -0.24
CA SER A 244 8.00 21.55 0.30
C SER A 244 8.19 20.48 -0.79
N GLU A 245 7.26 20.37 -1.74
CA GLU A 245 7.37 19.53 -2.94
C GLU A 245 8.60 19.92 -3.76
N SER A 246 8.75 21.20 -4.11
CA SER A 246 9.91 21.70 -4.87
C SER A 246 11.24 21.44 -4.14
N ILE A 247 11.26 21.59 -2.81
CA ILE A 247 12.45 21.27 -2.00
C ILE A 247 12.81 19.78 -2.13
N LEU A 248 11.83 18.88 -2.11
CA LEU A 248 12.06 17.43 -2.23
C LEU A 248 12.44 17.01 -3.65
N GLU A 249 11.87 17.63 -4.68
CA GLU A 249 12.26 17.39 -6.08
C GLU A 249 13.72 17.78 -6.34
N GLU A 250 14.19 18.83 -5.67
CA GLU A 250 15.56 19.32 -5.74
C GLU A 250 16.50 18.64 -4.72
N ARG A 251 16.07 17.56 -4.05
CA ARG A 251 16.86 16.84 -3.05
C ARG A 251 18.13 16.26 -3.67
N VAL A 252 19.27 16.57 -3.05
CA VAL A 252 20.56 15.99 -3.42
C VAL A 252 20.66 14.59 -2.80
N VAL A 253 20.85 13.58 -3.64
CA VAL A 253 21.13 12.19 -3.25
C VAL A 253 22.41 11.77 -3.95
N LEU A 254 23.42 11.36 -3.19
CA LEU A 254 24.66 10.86 -3.77
C LEU A 254 24.44 9.51 -4.43
N ALA A 255 25.17 9.24 -5.52
CA ALA A 255 25.05 7.98 -6.23
C ALA A 255 25.30 6.78 -5.30
N LYS A 256 24.61 5.65 -5.55
CA LYS A 256 24.97 4.40 -4.87
C LYS A 256 26.43 4.06 -5.17
N ALA A 257 27.12 3.46 -4.19
CA ALA A 257 28.47 2.94 -4.42
C ALA A 257 28.42 1.91 -5.56
N GLU A 258 29.51 1.85 -6.33
CA GLU A 258 29.63 0.92 -7.45
C GLU A 258 29.56 -0.53 -6.95
N GLU A 259 28.95 -1.40 -7.76
CA GLU A 259 28.97 -2.84 -7.49
C GLU A 259 30.42 -3.32 -7.35
N GLY A 260 30.69 -4.11 -6.31
CA GLY A 260 32.03 -4.57 -5.98
C GLY A 260 32.85 -3.65 -5.08
N ALA A 261 32.39 -2.43 -4.78
CA ALA A 261 33.03 -1.59 -3.75
C ALA A 261 32.92 -2.21 -2.35
N GLY A 262 31.84 -2.95 -2.09
CA GLY A 262 31.53 -3.54 -0.79
C GLY A 262 31.31 -2.49 0.31
N GLU A 263 31.03 -2.95 1.52
CA GLU A 263 31.08 -2.08 2.70
C GLU A 263 32.50 -2.16 3.28
N VAL A 264 33.17 -1.02 3.38
CA VAL A 264 34.52 -0.92 3.96
C VAL A 264 34.41 -0.12 5.25
N ARG A 265 34.10 -0.81 6.34
CA ARG A 265 33.90 -0.25 7.67
C ARG A 265 35.13 -0.52 8.55
N GLY A 266 35.82 0.55 8.91
CA GLY A 266 36.98 0.49 9.80
C GLY A 266 38.24 -0.14 9.19
N LEU A 267 39.27 -0.29 10.04
CA LEU A 267 40.64 -0.57 9.61
C LEU A 267 40.83 -1.99 9.04
N THR A 268 40.18 -3.00 9.61
CA THR A 268 40.34 -4.40 9.20
C THR A 268 39.76 -4.66 7.81
N GLU A 269 38.57 -4.12 7.54
CA GLU A 269 37.92 -4.24 6.23
C GLU A 269 38.69 -3.44 5.17
N ALA A 270 39.20 -2.26 5.53
CA ALA A 270 40.07 -1.49 4.65
C ALA A 270 41.36 -2.27 4.30
N GLN A 271 41.98 -2.94 5.27
CA GLN A 271 43.14 -3.80 5.01
C GLN A 271 42.82 -4.97 4.08
N ALA A 272 41.66 -5.60 4.25
CA ALA A 272 41.20 -6.65 3.35
C ALA A 272 40.95 -6.11 1.93
N ALA A 273 40.27 -4.97 1.80
CA ALA A 273 39.98 -4.34 0.51
C ALA A 273 41.26 -3.96 -0.26
N LEU A 274 42.31 -3.52 0.43
CA LEU A 274 43.61 -3.22 -0.19
C LEU A 274 44.27 -4.43 -0.85
N THR A 275 43.89 -5.66 -0.47
CA THR A 275 44.38 -6.89 -1.14
C THR A 275 43.63 -7.20 -2.44
N GLN A 276 42.53 -6.49 -2.71
CA GLN A 276 41.65 -6.68 -3.86
C GLN A 276 41.69 -5.43 -4.76
N PRO A 277 42.47 -5.44 -5.87
CA PRO A 277 42.62 -4.26 -6.72
C PRO A 277 41.30 -3.80 -7.36
N ASP A 278 40.41 -4.74 -7.68
CA ASP A 278 39.11 -4.44 -8.28
C ASP A 278 38.18 -3.71 -7.29
N GLN A 279 38.20 -4.11 -6.01
CA GLN A 279 37.44 -3.44 -4.95
C GLN A 279 37.96 -2.02 -4.72
N VAL A 280 39.28 -1.83 -4.64
CA VAL A 280 39.90 -0.49 -4.53
C VAL A 280 39.48 0.40 -5.69
N ALA A 281 39.56 -0.10 -6.93
CA ALA A 281 39.16 0.65 -8.11
C ALA A 281 37.65 1.00 -8.11
N ALA A 282 36.79 0.14 -7.59
CA ALA A 282 35.35 0.43 -7.44
C ALA A 282 35.07 1.49 -6.36
N VAL A 283 35.79 1.45 -5.23
CA VAL A 283 35.72 2.48 -4.18
C VAL A 283 36.21 3.83 -4.72
N GLU A 284 37.36 3.86 -5.40
CA GLU A 284 37.92 5.08 -5.99
C GLU A 284 36.94 5.72 -6.99
N ARG A 285 36.33 4.91 -7.87
CA ARG A 285 35.33 5.39 -8.83
C ARG A 285 34.06 5.92 -8.14
N SER A 286 33.62 5.28 -7.06
CA SER A 286 32.49 5.75 -6.26
C SER A 286 32.77 7.11 -5.63
N VAL A 287 33.93 7.29 -4.98
CA VAL A 287 34.35 8.55 -4.37
C VAL A 287 34.51 9.65 -5.42
N VAL A 288 35.14 9.36 -6.56
CA VAL A 288 35.27 10.33 -7.66
C VAL A 288 33.90 10.75 -8.19
N THR A 289 32.94 9.84 -8.25
CA THR A 289 31.56 10.16 -8.66
C THR A 289 30.90 11.09 -7.65
N TRP A 290 31.01 10.81 -6.36
CA TRP A 290 30.48 11.69 -5.31
C TRP A 290 31.13 13.07 -5.32
N LEU A 291 32.46 13.16 -5.48
CA LEU A 291 33.16 14.43 -5.60
C LEU A 291 32.65 15.27 -6.76
N LYS A 292 32.44 14.66 -7.94
CA LYS A 292 31.86 15.35 -9.10
C LYS A 292 30.42 15.81 -8.84
N GLN A 293 29.61 15.01 -8.15
CA GLN A 293 28.24 15.40 -7.78
C GLN A 293 28.24 16.59 -6.80
N ILE A 294 29.09 16.54 -5.77
CA ILE A 294 29.25 17.61 -4.79
C ILE A 294 29.73 18.88 -5.49
N GLU A 295 30.75 18.78 -6.34
CA GLU A 295 31.28 19.91 -7.10
C GLU A 295 30.20 20.52 -8.02
N SER A 296 29.42 19.71 -8.73
CA SER A 296 28.30 20.19 -9.55
C SER A 296 27.29 20.98 -8.73
N VAL A 297 26.93 20.49 -7.53
CA VAL A 297 26.03 21.21 -6.63
C VAL A 297 26.68 22.52 -6.20
N LEU A 298 27.95 22.53 -5.80
CA LEU A 298 28.70 23.72 -5.38
C LEU A 298 28.85 24.77 -6.50
N ILE A 299 28.98 24.35 -7.76
CA ILE A 299 29.04 25.25 -8.91
C ILE A 299 27.66 25.87 -9.17
N GLU A 300 26.59 25.07 -9.20
CA GLU A 300 25.21 25.58 -9.29
C GLU A 300 24.93 26.57 -8.15
N MET A 301 25.54 26.31 -6.99
CA MET A 301 25.41 27.09 -5.78
C MET A 301 26.10 28.47 -5.86
N GLU A 302 27.27 28.55 -6.49
CA GLU A 302 28.06 29.78 -6.61
C GLU A 302 27.61 30.64 -7.80
N GLN A 303 26.84 30.06 -8.73
CA GLN A 303 26.34 30.77 -9.89
C GLN A 303 25.49 31.97 -9.47
N LEU A 304 25.98 33.17 -9.79
CA LEU A 304 25.28 34.43 -9.57
C LEU A 304 23.96 34.41 -10.32
N ARG A 305 22.87 34.48 -9.57
CA ARG A 305 21.53 34.61 -10.12
C ARG A 305 21.39 35.99 -10.75
N GLN A 306 20.94 36.02 -12.00
CA GLN A 306 20.48 37.26 -12.62
C GLN A 306 19.08 37.56 -12.06
N GLU A 307 18.96 38.61 -11.26
CA GLU A 307 17.68 39.07 -10.73
C GLU A 307 16.80 39.53 -11.90
N THR A 308 15.58 39.00 -11.96
CA THR A 308 14.54 39.49 -12.87
C THR A 308 13.83 40.64 -12.17
N ASP A 309 13.57 41.75 -12.87
CA ASP A 309 12.90 42.96 -12.31
C ASP A 309 11.54 42.67 -11.65
N ASP A 310 10.92 41.52 -11.95
CA ASP A 310 9.62 41.08 -11.41
C ASP A 310 9.72 40.23 -10.12
N ALA A 311 10.91 39.95 -9.59
CA ALA A 311 11.08 39.10 -8.41
C ALA A 311 10.64 39.82 -7.12
N GLY A 312 9.67 39.25 -6.40
CA GLY A 312 9.16 39.82 -5.14
C GLY A 312 9.86 39.28 -3.88
N PRO A 313 9.65 39.90 -2.70
CA PRO A 313 10.24 39.46 -1.43
C PRO A 313 9.93 38.00 -1.06
N GLN A 314 8.78 37.50 -1.47
CA GLN A 314 8.38 36.11 -1.23
C GLN A 314 9.18 35.13 -2.09
N ASP A 315 9.46 35.49 -3.34
CA ASP A 315 10.25 34.67 -4.26
C ASP A 315 11.70 34.54 -3.79
N GLU A 316 12.25 35.61 -3.24
CA GLU A 316 13.58 35.59 -2.58
C GLU A 316 13.59 34.64 -1.38
N LEU A 317 12.59 34.73 -0.50
CA LEU A 317 12.49 33.85 0.67
C LEU A 317 12.40 32.37 0.25
N GLU A 318 11.57 32.06 -0.74
CA GLU A 318 11.41 30.69 -1.25
C GLU A 318 12.68 30.18 -1.93
N TYR A 319 13.37 31.04 -2.67
CA TYR A 319 14.68 30.74 -3.24
C TYR A 319 15.69 30.38 -2.14
N TRP A 320 15.83 31.22 -1.11
CA TRP A 320 16.77 30.97 -0.01
C TRP A 320 16.40 29.71 0.79
N LYS A 321 15.11 29.44 1.02
CA LYS A 321 14.66 28.20 1.66
C LYS A 321 15.06 26.96 0.87
N ARG A 322 14.85 26.96 -0.46
CA ARG A 322 15.25 25.86 -1.35
C ARG A 322 16.77 25.65 -1.32
N ARG A 323 17.52 26.75 -1.41
CA ARG A 323 18.98 26.77 -1.35
C ARG A 323 19.53 26.14 -0.07
N MET A 324 19.00 26.55 1.09
CA MET A 324 19.40 26.03 2.39
C MET A 324 19.03 24.56 2.55
N ALA A 325 17.87 24.13 2.03
CA ALA A 325 17.45 22.74 2.06
C ALA A 325 18.38 21.84 1.24
N LYS A 326 18.80 22.26 0.02
CA LYS A 326 19.81 21.54 -0.78
C LYS A 326 21.11 21.29 -0.01
N PHE A 327 21.63 22.32 0.67
CA PHE A 327 22.86 22.20 1.45
C PHE A 327 22.67 21.24 2.63
N LYS A 328 21.51 21.31 3.30
CA LYS A 328 21.17 20.39 4.38
C LYS A 328 21.11 18.93 3.88
N PHE A 329 20.47 18.67 2.74
CA PHE A 329 20.45 17.33 2.15
C PHE A 329 21.85 16.84 1.81
N LEU A 330 22.70 17.69 1.23
CA LEU A 330 24.08 17.32 0.93
C LEU A 330 24.88 16.98 2.20
N ALA A 331 24.74 17.79 3.26
CA ALA A 331 25.37 17.52 4.55
C ALA A 331 24.90 16.18 5.15
N GLU A 332 23.59 15.91 5.12
CA GLU A 332 23.01 14.63 5.57
C GLU A 332 23.52 13.44 4.73
N GLN A 333 23.73 13.62 3.42
CA GLN A 333 24.32 12.58 2.56
C GLN A 333 25.79 12.33 2.90
N MET A 334 26.57 13.37 3.20
CA MET A 334 27.96 13.23 3.63
C MET A 334 28.09 12.53 4.99
N ASP A 335 27.15 12.79 5.90
CA ASP A 335 27.08 12.15 7.20
C ASP A 335 26.49 10.72 7.14
N SER A 336 26.00 10.28 5.98
CA SER A 336 25.40 8.96 5.84
C SER A 336 26.44 7.84 6.02
N PRO A 337 26.06 6.68 6.57
CA PRO A 337 27.00 5.57 6.78
C PRO A 337 27.71 5.12 5.51
N GLN A 338 27.04 5.23 4.36
CA GLN A 338 27.58 4.88 3.05
C GLN A 338 28.81 5.73 2.67
N VAL A 339 28.85 6.99 3.12
CA VAL A 339 29.88 7.96 2.74
C VAL A 339 30.89 8.15 3.87
N ARG A 340 30.41 8.23 5.11
CA ARG A 340 31.26 8.46 6.29
C ARG A 340 32.04 7.21 6.71
N ASN A 341 31.52 6.02 6.41
CA ASN A 341 32.08 4.73 6.82
C ASN A 341 32.53 4.72 8.30
N GLU A 342 31.62 5.04 9.23
CA GLU A 342 31.83 4.84 10.67
C GLU A 342 31.56 3.40 11.12
#